data_AF-A0A371SAV6-F1
#
_entry.id   AF-A0A371SAV6-F1
#
_cell.length_a   1.000
_cell.length_b   1.000
_cell.length_c   1.000
_cell.angle_alpha   90.00
_cell.angle_beta   90.00
_cell.angle_gamma   90.00
#
_symmetry.space_group_name_H-M   'P 1'
#
loop_
_entity.id
_entity.type
_entity.pdbx_description
1 polymer ?
#
loop_
_entity_poly.entity_id
_entity_poly.type
_entity_poly.pdbx_seq_one_letter_code
_entity_poly.pdbx_strand_id
1 'polypeptide(L)' 'MKTITKEQVCFKCKEPKPVNDFYDKGNRFMNCSECRRARYNRKKSFEVLINKEKQTRQYV' A
#
# COMPACT_ATOMS: atom_id res chain seq x y z
N MET A 1 7.87 21.64 -25.14
CA MET A 1 7.40 22.00 -23.78
C MET A 1 8.09 21.08 -22.78
N LYS A 2 8.84 21.61 -21.79
CA LYS A 2 9.39 20.79 -20.70
C LYS A 2 8.26 20.50 -19.72
N THR A 3 7.80 19.26 -19.63
CA THR A 3 6.85 18.81 -18.61
C THR A 3 7.55 18.88 -17.25
N ILE A 4 7.21 19.88 -16.44
CA ILE A 4 7.66 19.94 -15.04
C ILE A 4 6.84 18.90 -14.28
N THR A 5 7.38 17.69 -14.16
CA THR A 5 6.82 16.68 -13.24
C THR A 5 7.16 17.10 -11.83
N LYS A 6 6.16 17.56 -11.07
CA LYS A 6 6.32 17.78 -9.63
C LYS A 6 6.60 16.43 -8.97
N GLU A 7 7.66 16.35 -8.18
CA GLU A 7 8.04 15.17 -7.41
C GLU A 7 7.72 15.38 -5.93
N GLN A 8 7.42 14.29 -5.23
CA GLN A 8 7.18 14.26 -3.79
C GLN A 8 7.84 13.01 -3.19
N VAL A 9 8.37 13.14 -1.96
CA VAL A 9 9.03 12.03 -1.26
C VAL A 9 7.99 11.14 -0.59
N CYS A 10 8.06 9.84 -0.83
CA CYS A 10 7.22 8.86 -0.16
C CYS A 10 7.59 8.72 1.32
N PHE A 11 6.61 8.83 2.21
CA PHE A 11 6.82 8.68 3.64
C PHE A 11 7.35 7.29 4.03
N LYS A 12 6.98 6.23 3.29
CA LYS A 12 7.35 4.84 3.62
C LYS A 12 8.70 4.42 3.05
N CYS A 13 8.93 4.56 1.74
CA CYS A 13 10.19 4.13 1.10
C CYS A 13 11.25 5.23 1.01
N LYS A 14 10.91 6.48 1.34
CA LYS A 14 11.83 7.64 1.31
C LYS A 14 12.37 7.98 -0.09
N GLU A 15 11.75 7.46 -1.13
CA GLU A 15 12.12 7.76 -2.52
C GLU A 15 11.26 8.91 -3.08
N PRO A 16 11.84 9.79 -3.93
CA PRO A 16 11.09 10.74 -4.72
C PRO A 16 10.27 9.99 -5.77
N LYS A 17 8.99 10.38 -5.91
CA LYS A 17 8.07 9.84 -6.92
C LYS A 17 7.27 10.99 -7.54
N PRO A 18 6.74 10.84 -8.76
CA PRO A 18 5.83 11.82 -9.34
C PRO A 18 4.63 12.04 -8.41
N VAL A 19 4.16 13.28 -8.26
CA VAL A 19 2.99 13.60 -7.43
C VAL A 19 1.76 12.77 -7.84
N ASN A 20 1.62 12.43 -9.12
CA ASN A 20 0.54 11.58 -9.65
C ASN A 20 0.58 10.13 -9.13
N ASP A 21 1.70 9.69 -8.54
CA ASP A 21 1.82 8.37 -7.91
C ASP A 21 1.20 8.33 -6.49
N PHE A 22 0.91 9.51 -5.93
CA PHE A 22 0.19 9.70 -4.69
C PHE A 22 -1.30 9.93 -5.00
N TYR A 23 -2.19 9.25 -4.28
CA TYR A 23 -3.64 9.53 -4.33
C TYR A 23 -4.04 10.19 -3.02
N ASP A 24 -4.82 11.26 -3.08
CA ASP A 24 -5.21 12.07 -1.93
C ASP A 24 -6.28 11.42 -1.03
N LYS A 25 -7.10 10.50 -1.54
CA LYS A 25 -8.24 10.02 -0.77
C LYS A 25 -7.85 8.93 0.24
N GLY A 26 -7.90 9.27 1.52
CA GLY A 26 -8.01 8.33 2.64
C GLY A 26 -6.70 7.83 3.24
N ASN A 27 -5.55 8.40 2.86
CA ASN A 27 -4.27 7.99 3.42
C ASN A 27 -3.76 9.01 4.44
N ARG A 28 -3.60 8.59 5.71
CA ARG A 28 -3.06 9.45 6.78
C ARG A 28 -1.61 9.92 6.51
N PHE A 29 -0.90 9.23 5.60
CA PHE A 29 0.48 9.51 5.23
C PHE A 29 0.63 9.56 3.70
N MET A 30 1.51 10.42 3.22
CA MET A 30 1.87 10.50 1.79
C MET A 30 2.73 9.30 1.37
N ASN A 31 2.10 8.18 1.04
CA ASN A 31 2.76 6.98 0.52
C ASN A 31 2.54 6.84 -0.99
N CYS A 32 3.59 6.44 -1.69
CA CYS A 32 3.55 6.07 -3.11
C CYS A 32 2.58 4.91 -3.37
N SER A 33 2.15 4.74 -4.63
CA SER A 33 1.20 3.70 -5.03
C SER A 33 1.69 2.29 -4.68
N GLU A 34 2.98 2.03 -4.87
CA GLU A 34 3.62 0.74 -4.59
C GLU A 34 3.57 0.39 -3.10
N CYS A 35 3.97 1.32 -2.22
CA CYS A 35 3.94 1.12 -0.77
C CYS A 35 2.50 0.88 -0.26
N ARG A 36 1.50 1.52 -0.89
CA ARG A 36 0.09 1.27 -0.58
C ARG A 36 -0.37 -0.10 -1.03
N ARG A 37 -0.01 -0.51 -2.24
CA ARG A 37 -0.31 -1.84 -2.77
C ARG A 37 0.32 -2.93 -1.91
N ALA A 38 1.57 -2.74 -1.48
CA ALA A 38 2.25 -3.67 -0.58
C ALA A 38 1.51 -3.80 0.77
N ARG A 39 1.06 -2.68 1.36
CA ARG A 39 0.25 -2.70 2.59
C ARG A 39 -1.08 -3.45 2.38
N TYR A 40 -1.79 -3.19 1.29
CA TYR A 40 -3.04 -3.86 0.96
C TYR A 40 -2.83 -5.37 0.81
N ASN A 41 -1.82 -5.79 0.04
CA ASN A 41 -1.49 -7.21 -0.16
C ASN A 41 -1.14 -7.91 1.16
N ARG A 42 -0.37 -7.25 2.03
CA ARG A 42 -0.03 -7.78 3.36
C ARG A 42 -1.28 -7.99 4.24
N LYS A 43 -2.21 -7.03 4.23
CA LYS A 43 -3.48 -7.18 4.95
C LYS A 43 -4.27 -8.38 4.41
N LYS A 44 -4.39 -8.50 3.09
CA LYS A 44 -5.09 -9.60 2.43
C LYS A 44 -4.44 -10.96 2.73
N SER A 45 -3.10 -11.05 2.73
CA SER A 45 -2.41 -12.30 3.08
C SER A 45 -2.67 -12.73 4.51
N PHE A 46 -2.72 -11.78 5.46
CA PHE A 46 -3.09 -12.08 6.85
C PHE A 46 -4.53 -12.58 6.98
N GLU A 47 -5.48 -11.95 6.30
CA GLU A 47 -6.88 -12.38 6.30
C GLU A 47 -7.03 -13.82 5.78
N VAL A 48 -6.31 -14.18 4.71
CA VAL A 48 -6.29 -15.55 4.18
C VAL A 48 -5.72 -16.53 5.22
N LEU A 49 -4.60 -16.20 5.87
CA LEU A 49 -4.01 -17.07 6.89
C LEU A 49 -4.96 -17.28 8.08
N ILE A 50 -5.59 -16.21 8.58
CA ILE A 50 -6.56 -16.28 9.68
C ILE A 50 -7.76 -17.15 9.29
N ASN A 51 -8.27 -17.01 8.06
CA ASN A 51 -9.40 -17.82 7.61
C ASN A 51 -9.03 -19.29 7.46
N LYS A 52 -7.82 -19.60 6.98
CA LYS A 52 -7.30 -20.98 6.94
C LYS A 52 -7.21 -21.58 8.35
N GLU A 53 -6.66 -20.83 9.30
CA GLU A 53 -6.55 -21.29 10.70
C GLU A 53 -7.94 -21.56 11.32
N LYS A 54 -8.91 -20.66 11.10
CA LYS A 54 -10.30 -20.86 11.53
C LYS A 54 -10.92 -22.12 10.93
N GLN A 55 -10.72 -22.36 9.63
CA GLN A 55 -11.17 -23.58 8.98
C GLN A 55 -10.54 -24.81 9.62
N THR A 56 -9.22 -24.83 9.81
CA THR A 56 -8.55 -25.99 10.44
C THR A 56 -9.06 -26.29 11.85
N ARG A 57 -9.35 -25.26 12.66
CA ARG A 57 -9.89 -25.42 14.02
C ARG A 57 -11.35 -25.91 14.06
N GLN A 58 -12.09 -25.80 12.96
CA GLN A 58 -13.48 -26.26 12.88
C GLN A 58 -13.58 -27.78 12.67
N TYR A 59 -12.51 -28.42 12.20
CA TYR A 59 -12.45 -29.86 11.87
C TYR A 59 -11.62 -30.68 12.87
N VAL A 60 -11.21 -30.07 13.99
CA VAL A 60 -10.55 -30.73 15.15
C VAL A 60 -11.53 -30.68 16.31
#